data_AF-A0AAJ1P0F3-F1
#
_entry.id   AF-A0AAJ1P0F3-F1
#
_cell.length_a   1.000
_cell.length_b   1.000
_cell.length_c   1.000
_cell.angle_alpha   90.00
_cell.angle_beta   90.00
_cell.angle_gamma   90.00
#
_symmetry.space_group_name_H-M   'P 1'
#
loop_
_entity.id
_entity.type
_entity.pdbx_description
1 polymer ?
#
loop_
_entity_poly.entity_id
_entity_poly.type
_entity_poly.pdbx_seq_one_letter_code
_entity_poly.pdbx_strand_id
1 'polypeptide(L)'
;MVITSVINDESLSLKLFVILSRDLQSITKRIEEDIKSYGLNPTEFAVLKLLYSKGDQPIQKIGDKILLASSSITYVVDRWEKKR
;
A
#
# COMPACT_ATOMS: atom_id res chain seq x y z
N MET A 1 3.11 23.76 -38.90
CA MET A 1 3.60 22.39 -38.65
C MET A 1 4.23 22.33 -37.25
N VAL A 2 3.44 22.52 -36.19
CA VAL A 2 3.90 22.49 -34.77
C VAL A 2 2.92 21.70 -33.89
N ILE A 3 1.62 21.71 -34.25
CA ILE A 3 0.54 21.03 -33.53
C ILE A 3 0.73 19.49 -33.48
N THR A 4 1.34 18.87 -34.49
CA THR A 4 1.51 17.40 -34.53
C THR A 4 2.56 16.87 -33.54
N SER A 5 3.50 17.70 -33.08
CA SER A 5 4.55 17.24 -32.14
C SER A 5 4.06 17.13 -30.69
N VAL A 6 3.19 18.03 -30.26
CA VAL A 6 2.65 18.07 -28.88
C VAL A 6 1.66 16.94 -28.62
N ILE A 7 0.84 16.58 -29.62
CA ILE A 7 -0.14 15.49 -29.52
C ILE A 7 0.54 14.13 -29.34
N ASN A 8 1.77 13.96 -29.84
CA ASN A 8 2.50 12.70 -29.76
C ASN A 8 3.12 12.47 -28.37
N ASP A 9 3.46 13.54 -27.64
CA ASP A 9 4.07 13.47 -26.31
C ASP A 9 3.01 13.25 -25.22
N GLU A 10 1.89 13.99 -25.27
CA GLU A 10 0.79 13.79 -24.32
C GLU A 10 0.15 12.41 -24.46
N SER A 11 -0.10 11.93 -25.69
CA SER A 11 -0.65 10.60 -25.91
C SER A 11 0.31 9.48 -25.49
N LEU A 12 1.62 9.67 -25.67
CA LEU A 12 2.65 8.74 -25.19
C LEU A 12 2.72 8.73 -23.66
N SER A 13 2.68 9.91 -23.03
CA SER A 13 2.68 10.08 -21.58
C SER A 13 1.43 9.45 -20.94
N LEU A 14 0.25 9.64 -21.54
CA LEU A 14 -0.99 8.99 -21.09
C LEU A 14 -0.93 7.46 -21.28
N LYS A 15 -0.39 6.99 -22.40
CA LYS A 15 -0.21 5.56 -22.64
C LYS A 15 0.75 4.94 -21.62
N LEU A 16 1.85 5.62 -21.31
CA LEU A 16 2.79 5.20 -20.27
C LEU A 16 2.12 5.15 -18.90
N PHE A 17 1.36 6.18 -18.53
CA PHE A 17 0.61 6.21 -17.27
C PHE A 17 -0.38 5.04 -17.16
N VAL A 18 -1.10 4.73 -18.24
CA VAL A 18 -2.04 3.60 -18.27
C VAL A 18 -1.32 2.26 -18.11
N ILE A 19 -0.19 2.06 -18.79
CA ILE A 19 0.61 0.83 -18.67
C ILE A 19 1.13 0.68 -17.24
N LEU A 20 1.81 1.71 -16.71
CA LEU A 20 2.33 1.70 -15.35
C LEU A 20 1.24 1.45 -14.32
N SER A 21 0.07 2.07 -14.48
CA SER A 21 -1.07 1.87 -13.58
C SER A 21 -1.54 0.42 -13.58
N ARG A 22 -1.62 -0.23 -14.74
CA ARG A 22 -2.03 -1.64 -14.87
C ARG A 22 -0.99 -2.58 -14.29
N ASP A 23 0.28 -2.33 -14.55
CA ASP A 23 1.38 -3.15 -14.04
C ASP A 23 1.45 -3.05 -12.50
N LEU A 24 1.33 -1.83 -11.96
CA LEU A 24 1.26 -1.60 -10.51
C LEU A 24 0.07 -2.29 -9.88
N GLN A 25 -1.10 -2.30 -10.52
CA GLN A 25 -2.27 -3.05 -10.03
C GLN A 25 -2.00 -4.56 -10.00
N SER A 26 -1.39 -5.12 -11.04
CA SER A 26 -1.05 -6.54 -11.10
C SER A 26 -0.09 -6.94 -9.98
N ILE A 27 0.96 -6.14 -9.77
CA ILE A 27 1.94 -6.35 -8.70
C ILE A 27 1.27 -6.23 -7.32
N THR A 28 0.47 -5.18 -7.12
CA THR A 28 -0.24 -4.96 -5.85
C THR A 28 -1.16 -6.12 -5.52
N LYS A 29 -1.92 -6.61 -6.51
CA LYS A 29 -2.79 -7.77 -6.33
C LYS A 29 -2.03 -9.02 -5.89
N ARG A 30 -0.88 -9.30 -6.53
CA ARG A 30 -0.04 -10.44 -6.15
C ARG A 30 0.51 -10.30 -4.73
N ILE A 31 0.90 -9.10 -4.33
CA ILE A 31 1.34 -8.81 -2.95
C ILE A 31 0.19 -9.02 -1.96
N GLU A 32 -1.02 -8.56 -2.27
CA GLU A 32 -2.19 -8.78 -1.41
C GLU A 32 -2.53 -10.27 -1.25
N GLU A 33 -2.42 -11.07 -2.32
CA GLU A 33 -2.60 -12.52 -2.28
C GLU A 33 -1.54 -13.19 -1.39
N ASP A 34 -0.28 -12.77 -1.51
CA ASP A 34 0.82 -13.27 -0.68
C ASP A 34 0.61 -12.91 0.80
N ILE A 35 0.28 -11.66 1.12
CA ILE A 35 -0.05 -11.20 2.48
C ILE A 35 -1.19 -12.04 3.08
N LYS A 36 -2.25 -12.28 2.31
CA LYS A 36 -3.38 -13.12 2.73
C LYS A 36 -2.96 -14.57 3.00
N SER A 37 -1.98 -15.10 2.26
CA SER A 37 -1.46 -16.46 2.49
C SER A 37 -0.81 -16.63 3.88
N TYR A 38 -0.26 -15.55 4.43
CA TYR A 38 0.24 -15.49 5.82
C TYR A 38 -0.87 -15.21 6.85
N GLY A 39 -2.14 -15.14 6.42
CA GLY A 39 -3.28 -14.86 7.29
C GLY A 39 -3.30 -13.43 7.83
N LEU A 40 -2.66 -12.50 7.11
CA LEU A 40 -2.61 -11.08 7.41
C LEU A 40 -3.57 -10.30 6.50
N ASN A 41 -4.09 -9.19 6.98
CA ASN A 41 -4.72 -8.18 6.14
C ASN A 41 -3.68 -7.09 5.73
N PRO A 42 -3.95 -6.26 4.71
CA PRO A 42 -3.00 -5.24 4.25
C PRO A 42 -2.59 -4.24 5.34
N THR A 43 -3.51 -3.93 6.26
CA THR A 43 -3.26 -3.04 7.40
C THR A 43 -2.28 -3.64 8.40
N GLU A 44 -2.51 -4.90 8.79
CA GLU A 44 -1.66 -5.72 9.64
C GLU A 44 -0.25 -5.79 9.04
N PHE A 45 -0.15 -6.03 7.74
CA PHE A 45 1.14 -6.01 7.03
C PHE A 45 1.81 -4.63 7.03
N ALA A 46 1.05 -3.55 6.84
CA ALA A 46 1.59 -2.19 6.89
C ALA A 46 2.18 -1.84 8.26
N VAL A 47 1.54 -2.31 9.35
CA VAL A 47 2.07 -2.18 10.72
C VAL A 47 3.39 -2.95 10.85
N LEU A 48 3.44 -4.22 10.41
CA LEU A 48 4.67 -5.01 10.44
C LEU A 48 5.81 -4.33 9.66
N LYS A 49 5.52 -3.84 8.45
CA LYS A 49 6.50 -3.15 7.61
C LYS A 49 7.03 -1.88 8.29
N LEU A 50 6.15 -1.11 8.95
CA LEU A 50 6.54 0.09 9.67
C LEU A 50 7.48 -0.27 10.84
N LEU A 51 7.11 -1.26 11.64
CA LEU A 51 7.91 -1.73 12.77
C LEU A 51 9.26 -2.32 12.31
N TYR A 52 9.26 -3.10 11.23
CA TYR A 52 10.49 -3.66 10.67
C TYR A 52 11.47 -2.58 10.18
N SER A 53 10.94 -1.52 9.55
CA SER A 53 11.78 -0.46 8.95
C SER A 53 12.19 0.65 9.91
N LYS A 54 11.41 0.91 10.97
CA LYS A 54 11.62 2.04 11.90
C LYS A 54 11.75 1.61 13.37
N GLY A 55 11.73 0.31 13.65
CA GLY A 55 11.73 -0.23 15.02
C GLY A 55 10.45 0.11 15.78
N ASP A 56 10.53 0.05 17.09
CA ASP A 56 9.39 0.32 17.98
C ASP A 56 8.88 1.75 17.79
N GLN A 57 7.55 1.89 17.69
CA GLN A 57 6.88 3.17 17.53
C GLN A 57 5.69 3.26 18.49
N PRO A 58 5.42 4.44 19.08
CA PRO A 58 4.18 4.67 19.83
C PRO A 58 2.95 4.42 18.96
N ILE A 59 1.91 3.80 19.55
CA ILE A 59 0.69 3.39 18.82
C ILE A 59 -0.02 4.54 18.10
N GLN A 60 -0.03 5.75 18.68
CA GLN A 60 -0.51 6.96 18.02
C GLN A 60 0.22 7.23 16.69
N LYS A 61 1.56 7.14 16.69
CA LYS A 61 2.37 7.39 15.49
C LYS A 61 2.18 6.32 14.40
N ILE A 62 1.84 5.10 14.80
CA ILE A 62 1.48 4.02 13.88
C ILE A 62 0.16 4.36 13.19
N GLY A 63 -0.84 4.82 13.95
CA GLY A 63 -2.13 5.22 13.42
C GLY A 63 -2.06 6.38 12.43
N ASP A 64 -1.30 7.42 12.78
CA ASP A 64 -1.12 8.60 11.94
C ASP A 64 -0.42 8.26 10.61
N LYS A 65 0.54 7.31 10.62
CA LYS A 65 1.33 6.96 9.43
C LYS A 65 0.66 5.98 8.49
N ILE A 66 -0.18 5.09 9.00
CA ILE A 66 -0.87 4.08 8.17
C ILE A 66 -2.25 4.61 7.71
N LEU A 67 -2.61 5.86 8.08
CA LEU A 67 -3.88 6.50 7.74
C LEU A 67 -5.09 5.63 8.15
N LEU A 68 -4.94 4.95 9.27
CA LEU A 68 -5.97 4.07 9.82
C LEU A 68 -6.87 4.88 10.74
N ALA A 69 -8.18 4.68 10.62
CA ALA A 69 -9.11 5.14 11.65
C ALA A 69 -8.71 4.49 12.99
N SER A 70 -8.70 5.26 14.08
CA SER A 70 -8.20 4.82 15.40
C SER A 70 -8.83 3.51 15.91
N SER A 71 -10.07 3.23 15.52
CA SER A 71 -10.82 2.00 15.85
C SER A 71 -10.29 0.72 15.20
N SER A 72 -9.53 0.81 14.12
CA SER A 72 -8.96 -0.34 13.41
C SER A 72 -7.61 -0.80 13.97
N ILE A 73 -6.90 0.08 14.69
CA ILE A 73 -5.58 -0.20 15.27
C ILE A 73 -5.73 -1.07 16.52
N THR A 74 -6.67 -0.74 17.40
CA THR A 74 -6.97 -1.52 18.62
C THR A 74 -7.42 -2.94 18.27
N TYR A 75 -8.19 -3.14 17.19
CA TYR A 75 -8.57 -4.46 16.72
C TYR A 75 -7.36 -5.28 16.21
N VAL A 76 -6.47 -4.65 15.44
CA VAL A 76 -5.27 -5.30 14.91
C VAL A 76 -4.32 -5.73 16.04
N VAL A 77 -4.12 -4.85 17.03
CA VAL A 77 -3.28 -5.15 18.19
C VAL A 77 -3.89 -6.24 19.08
N ASP A 78 -5.19 -6.17 19.38
CA ASP A 78 -5.91 -7.19 20.17
C ASP A 78 -5.90 -8.57 19.49
N ARG A 79 -6.06 -8.62 18.15
CA ARG A 79 -5.95 -9.87 17.39
C ARG A 79 -4.55 -10.50 17.45
N TRP A 80 -3.50 -9.70 17.55
CA TRP A 80 -2.13 -10.21 17.61
C TRP A 80 -1.72 -10.65 19.01
N GLU A 81 -2.17 -9.97 20.07
CA GLU A 81 -1.99 -10.46 21.43
C GLU A 81 -2.63 -11.84 21.64
N LYS A 82 -3.80 -12.06 21.03
CA LYS A 82 -4.51 -13.36 21.08
C LYS A 82 -3.88 -14.48 20.26
N LYS A 83 -2.90 -14.18 19.39
CA LYS A 83 -2.13 -15.18 18.62
C LYS A 83 -0.87 -15.67 19.36
N ARG A 84 -0.61 -15.18 20.58
CA ARG A 84 0.44 -15.74 21.46
C ARG A 84 0.00 -17.05 22.10
#